data_AF-A0ABD3WX22-F1
#
_entry.id   AF-A0ABD3WX22-F1
#
_cell.length_a   1.000
_cell.length_b   1.000
_cell.length_c   1.000
_cell.angle_alpha   90.00
_cell.angle_beta   90.00
_cell.angle_gamma   90.00
#
_symmetry.space_group_name_H-M   'P 1'
#
loop_
_entity.id
_entity.type
_entity.pdbx_description
1 polymer ?
#
loop_
_entity_poly.entity_id
_entity_poly.type
_entity_poly.pdbx_seq_one_letter_code
_entity_poly.pdbx_strand_id
1 'polypeptide(L)'
;MSSAECTDHKKALDMFCVNCDLMVCSKCFLSSHSKHRILETEEVYKKRKGRIQELIESTKPWQAAIEENIDEVRSSRQSMKETVESMKAQIDETFKKWSDDLERMREMFQRQVDEHIEPLISVFDDRLAVLNSAMTEINNLKTEMNTTLSKDTVTVVQLCGSMEKSYEKVGKKAKETIAVSFIAPKTLRMNISAPWMEEAIQNIKLLEHGQEKETSFARGVSMIVEENESLQRVVDDLRQNVAEYQSRMDDTERRKEEISYQLEVERIKNDELTNEINRMKEQMKEAWKTQLDDLKAKVVQTSADQMENVVRHFENKEKSLSRLLDIHEDPTKLCPVCSKSFPIDVPEELFDNHVMDHMEGICPICRMTKGENMSDNDFLRHVNAHYEENE
;
A
#
# COMPACT_ATOMS: atom_id res chain seq x y z
N MET A 1 0.59 -42.51 12.35
CA MET A 1 1.11 -41.15 12.02
C MET A 1 2.38 -41.36 11.22
N SER A 2 2.40 -40.93 9.96
CA SER A 2 3.63 -40.97 9.14
C SER A 2 4.65 -40.01 9.75
N SER A 3 5.78 -40.53 10.22
CA SER A 3 6.89 -39.68 10.67
C SER A 3 7.41 -38.88 9.48
N ALA A 4 7.42 -37.55 9.58
CA ALA A 4 8.01 -36.71 8.54
C ALA A 4 9.52 -37.02 8.43
N GLU A 5 10.02 -37.13 7.20
CA GLU A 5 11.42 -37.46 6.93
C GLU A 5 12.17 -36.24 6.37
N CYS A 6 13.43 -36.11 6.78
CA CYS A 6 14.36 -35.12 6.25
C CYS A 6 14.58 -35.36 4.76
N THR A 7 14.41 -34.30 3.97
CA THR A 7 14.59 -34.31 2.51
C THR A 7 15.98 -34.77 2.10
N ASP A 8 17.00 -34.35 2.86
CA ASP A 8 18.41 -34.51 2.51
C ASP A 8 19.00 -35.84 3.02
N HIS A 9 18.48 -36.34 4.13
CA HIS A 9 19.08 -37.47 4.85
C HIS A 9 18.18 -38.70 4.94
N LYS A 10 16.90 -38.60 4.51
CA LYS A 10 15.90 -39.68 4.60
C LYS A 10 15.81 -40.30 6.00
N LYS A 11 15.94 -39.44 7.02
CA LYS A 11 15.83 -39.78 8.44
C LYS A 11 14.65 -39.05 9.07
N ALA A 12 14.08 -39.61 10.12
CA ALA A 12 12.99 -38.97 10.86
C ALA A 12 13.37 -37.56 11.34
N LEU A 13 12.43 -36.63 11.24
CA LEU A 13 12.50 -35.29 11.82
C LEU A 13 12.00 -35.35 13.26
N ASP A 14 12.91 -35.55 14.20
CA ASP A 14 12.63 -35.84 15.61
C ASP A 14 13.14 -34.76 16.58
N MET A 15 13.80 -33.73 16.07
CA MET A 15 14.40 -32.64 16.86
C MET A 15 13.98 -31.28 16.35
N PHE A 16 13.80 -30.31 17.24
CA PHE A 16 13.46 -28.94 16.87
C PHE A 16 14.64 -27.98 17.08
N CYS A 17 15.04 -27.29 16.02
CA CYS A 17 16.11 -26.29 16.06
C CYS A 17 15.54 -24.90 16.34
N VAL A 18 15.77 -24.35 17.53
CA VAL A 18 15.23 -23.06 17.99
C VAL A 18 15.72 -21.90 17.12
N ASN A 19 17.01 -21.91 16.74
CA ASN A 19 17.61 -20.83 15.96
C ASN A 19 17.07 -20.73 14.52
N CYS A 20 16.59 -21.85 13.98
CA CYS A 20 16.09 -21.93 12.60
C CYS A 20 14.58 -22.11 12.53
N ASP A 21 13.93 -22.20 13.69
CA ASP A 21 12.50 -22.39 13.87
C ASP A 21 11.88 -23.59 13.10
N LEU A 22 12.66 -24.67 12.92
CA LEU A 22 12.28 -25.81 12.09
C LEU A 22 12.68 -27.16 12.68
N MET A 23 12.00 -28.20 12.21
CA MET A 23 12.29 -29.60 12.56
C MET A 23 13.51 -30.11 11.78
N VAL A 24 14.45 -30.75 12.46
CA VAL A 24 15.69 -31.31 11.91
C VAL A 24 15.83 -32.80 12.27
N CYS A 25 16.58 -33.55 11.47
CA CYS A 25 16.99 -34.92 11.83
C CYS A 25 18.37 -34.95 12.50
N SER A 26 18.73 -36.09 13.09
CA SER A 26 20.06 -36.34 13.68
C SER A 26 21.26 -35.93 12.83
N LYS A 27 21.22 -36.13 11.51
CA LYS A 27 22.34 -35.74 10.62
C LYS A 27 22.42 -34.23 10.43
N CYS A 28 21.30 -33.54 10.26
CA CYS A 28 21.25 -32.07 10.15
C CYS A 28 21.77 -31.40 11.42
N PHE A 29 21.44 -31.97 12.59
CA PHE A 29 21.96 -31.48 13.86
C PHE A 29 23.49 -31.58 13.92
N LEU A 30 24.08 -32.71 13.52
CA LEU A 30 25.53 -32.89 13.55
C LEU A 30 26.30 -32.07 12.49
N SER A 31 25.63 -31.61 11.44
CA SER A 31 26.23 -30.81 10.39
C SER A 31 25.83 -29.33 10.50
N SER A 32 24.84 -28.93 9.72
CA SER A 32 24.42 -27.54 9.50
C SER A 32 23.83 -26.86 10.73
N HIS A 33 23.37 -27.62 11.73
CA HIS A 33 22.76 -27.09 12.96
C HIS A 33 23.58 -27.42 14.22
N SER A 34 24.86 -27.78 14.08
CA SER A 34 25.73 -28.27 15.18
C SER A 34 25.97 -27.25 16.31
N LYS A 35 25.79 -25.96 16.02
CA LYS A 35 25.92 -24.86 17.00
C LYS A 35 24.58 -24.30 17.46
N HIS A 36 23.47 -24.84 16.97
CA HIS A 36 22.14 -24.34 17.30
C HIS A 36 21.56 -25.07 18.50
N ARG A 37 20.68 -24.37 19.23
CA ARG A 37 19.96 -24.95 20.36
C ARG A 37 18.86 -25.87 19.84
N ILE A 38 18.91 -27.12 20.27
CA ILE A 38 17.89 -28.13 19.99
C ILE A 38 17.00 -28.32 21.22
N LEU A 39 15.69 -28.44 21.00
CA LEU A 39 14.70 -28.81 22.01
C LEU A 39 14.00 -30.10 21.62
N GLU A 40 13.41 -30.74 22.63
CA GLU A 40 12.57 -31.92 22.42
C GLU A 40 11.28 -31.53 21.68
N THR A 41 10.97 -32.31 20.66
CA THR A 41 9.84 -32.06 19.76
C THR A 41 8.50 -32.04 20.50
N GLU A 42 8.32 -32.91 21.48
CA GLU A 42 7.07 -33.00 22.25
C GLU A 42 6.82 -31.74 23.10
N GLU A 43 7.88 -31.17 23.69
CA GLU A 43 7.79 -29.94 24.49
C GLU A 43 7.43 -28.74 23.60
N VAL A 44 8.10 -28.61 22.44
CA VAL A 44 7.83 -27.56 21.46
C VAL A 44 6.43 -27.71 20.88
N TYR A 45 5.99 -28.94 20.58
CA TYR A 45 4.65 -29.24 20.09
C TYR A 45 3.59 -28.77 21.09
N LYS A 46 3.70 -29.16 22.36
CA LYS A 46 2.74 -28.74 23.41
C LYS A 46 2.67 -27.22 23.53
N LYS A 47 3.83 -26.54 23.56
CA LYS A 47 3.89 -25.07 23.68
C LYS A 47 3.28 -24.37 22.47
N ARG A 48 3.65 -24.78 21.25
CA ARG A 48 3.12 -24.19 20.01
C ARG A 48 1.63 -24.46 19.85
N LYS A 49 1.17 -25.68 20.15
CA LYS A 49 -0.25 -26.04 20.12
C LYS A 49 -1.05 -25.18 21.10
N GLY A 50 -0.59 -25.03 22.34
CA GLY A 50 -1.21 -24.15 23.33
C GLY A 50 -1.28 -22.70 22.84
N ARG A 51 -0.17 -22.19 22.28
CA ARG A 51 -0.14 -20.83 21.71
C ARG A 51 -1.12 -20.64 20.55
N ILE A 52 -1.23 -21.61 19.65
CA ILE A 52 -2.20 -21.57 18.55
C ILE A 52 -3.63 -21.61 19.09
N GLN A 53 -3.90 -22.44 20.11
CA GLN A 53 -5.21 -22.49 20.77
C GLN A 53 -5.58 -21.16 21.44
N GLU A 54 -4.63 -20.51 22.14
CA GLU A 54 -4.82 -19.16 22.69
C GLU A 54 -5.12 -18.14 21.59
N LEU A 55 -4.39 -18.17 20.48
CA LEU A 55 -4.61 -17.27 19.35
C LEU A 55 -6.01 -17.48 18.76
N ILE A 56 -6.42 -18.73 18.55
CA ILE A 56 -7.79 -19.05 18.09
C ILE A 56 -8.82 -18.49 19.08
N GLU A 57 -8.63 -18.69 20.38
CA GLU A 57 -9.56 -18.14 21.39
C GLU A 57 -9.61 -16.61 21.35
N SER A 58 -8.46 -15.96 21.15
CA SER A 58 -8.35 -14.50 21.04
C SER A 58 -9.02 -13.92 19.80
N THR A 59 -9.25 -14.73 18.75
CA THR A 59 -9.96 -14.29 17.54
C THR A 59 -11.48 -14.29 17.69
N LYS A 60 -12.04 -15.06 18.63
CA LYS A 60 -13.50 -15.17 18.81
C LYS A 60 -14.18 -13.83 19.12
N PRO A 61 -13.63 -12.95 20.00
CA PRO A 61 -14.22 -11.63 20.22
C PRO A 61 -14.22 -10.76 18.97
N TRP A 62 -13.17 -10.85 18.13
CA TRP A 62 -13.12 -10.11 16.87
C TRP A 62 -14.15 -10.63 15.87
N GLN A 63 -14.32 -11.95 15.78
CA GLN A 63 -15.34 -12.55 14.94
C GLN A 63 -16.75 -12.11 15.37
N ALA A 64 -17.06 -12.17 16.66
CA ALA A 64 -18.35 -11.73 17.19
C ALA A 64 -18.60 -10.23 16.93
N ALA A 65 -17.59 -9.38 17.14
CA ALA A 65 -17.71 -7.94 16.87
C ALA A 65 -17.94 -7.64 15.39
N ILE A 66 -17.30 -8.39 14.49
CA ILE A 66 -17.52 -8.24 13.04
C ILE A 66 -18.92 -8.71 12.64
N GLU A 67 -19.38 -9.85 13.18
CA GLU A 67 -20.74 -10.36 12.95
C GLU A 67 -21.81 -9.35 13.42
N GLU A 68 -21.64 -8.77 14.60
CA GLU A 68 -22.53 -7.72 15.14
C GLU A 68 -22.55 -6.47 14.23
N ASN A 69 -21.38 -6.00 13.78
CA ASN A 69 -21.31 -4.86 12.86
C ASN A 69 -21.98 -5.16 11.51
N ILE A 70 -21.86 -6.39 11.00
CA ILE A 70 -22.53 -6.79 9.76
C ILE A 70 -24.05 -6.69 9.92
N ASP A 71 -24.58 -7.15 11.05
CA ASP A 71 -26.01 -7.09 11.32
C ASP A 71 -26.51 -5.66 11.55
N GLU A 72 -25.74 -4.82 12.24
CA GLU A 72 -26.05 -3.40 12.44
C GLU A 72 -26.09 -2.64 11.09
N VAL A 73 -25.10 -2.86 10.22
CA VAL A 73 -25.07 -2.26 8.88
C VAL A 73 -26.24 -2.76 8.02
N ARG A 74 -26.57 -4.05 8.11
CA ARG A 74 -27.70 -4.63 7.36
C ARG A 74 -29.03 -4.03 7.84
N SER A 75 -29.23 -3.89 9.15
CA SER A 75 -30.41 -3.26 9.75
C SER A 75 -30.54 -1.79 9.35
N SER A 76 -29.44 -1.03 9.47
CA SER A 76 -29.38 0.39 9.07
C SER A 76 -29.71 0.58 7.59
N ARG A 77 -29.19 -0.30 6.72
CA ARG A 77 -29.52 -0.27 5.28
C ARG A 77 -31.00 -0.53 5.02
N GLN A 78 -31.63 -1.43 5.76
CA GLN A 78 -33.05 -1.73 5.60
C GLN A 78 -33.92 -0.56 6.07
N SER A 79 -33.64 0.02 7.24
CA SER A 79 -34.32 1.20 7.76
C SER A 79 -34.18 2.40 6.80
N MET A 80 -33.00 2.60 6.21
CA MET A 80 -32.77 3.64 5.21
C MET A 80 -33.64 3.46 3.96
N LYS A 81 -33.81 2.21 3.48
CA LYS A 81 -34.69 1.92 2.34
C LYS A 81 -36.15 2.24 2.64
N GLU A 82 -36.63 1.81 3.80
CA GLU A 82 -38.01 2.07 4.25
C GLU A 82 -38.26 3.58 4.40
N THR A 83 -37.28 4.31 4.93
CA THR A 83 -37.33 5.77 5.04
C THR A 83 -37.41 6.44 3.67
N VAL A 84 -36.57 6.03 2.70
CA VAL A 84 -36.59 6.56 1.34
C VAL A 84 -37.92 6.26 0.63
N GLU A 85 -38.46 5.05 0.79
CA GLU A 85 -39.76 4.68 0.22
C GLU A 85 -40.90 5.48 0.85
N SER A 86 -40.88 5.66 2.17
CA SER A 86 -41.85 6.49 2.88
C SER A 86 -41.80 7.95 2.44
N MET A 87 -40.60 8.53 2.34
CA MET A 87 -40.42 9.92 1.87
C MET A 87 -40.95 10.10 0.45
N LYS A 88 -40.68 9.17 -0.46
CA LYS A 88 -41.23 9.21 -1.83
C LYS A 88 -42.76 9.18 -1.82
N ALA A 89 -43.35 8.29 -1.02
CA ALA A 89 -44.80 8.21 -0.90
C ALA A 89 -45.42 9.50 -0.32
N GLN A 90 -44.79 10.11 0.68
CA GLN A 90 -45.24 11.37 1.26
C GLN A 90 -45.14 12.54 0.26
N ILE A 91 -44.07 12.60 -0.53
CA ILE A 91 -43.93 13.56 -1.63
C ILE A 91 -45.08 13.37 -2.61
N ASP A 92 -45.28 12.15 -3.12
CA ASP A 92 -46.33 11.85 -4.10
C ASP A 92 -47.74 12.19 -3.56
N GLU A 93 -48.03 11.86 -2.30
CA GLU A 93 -49.31 12.18 -1.66
C GLU A 93 -49.52 13.70 -1.52
N THR A 94 -48.47 14.44 -1.15
CA THR A 94 -48.53 15.89 -0.99
C THR A 94 -48.80 16.58 -2.32
N PHE A 95 -48.05 16.20 -3.37
CA PHE A 95 -48.26 16.75 -4.71
C PHE A 95 -49.62 16.38 -5.30
N LYS A 96 -50.14 15.19 -4.97
CA LYS A 96 -51.50 14.81 -5.33
C LYS A 96 -52.54 15.71 -4.66
N LYS A 97 -52.43 15.96 -3.35
CA LYS A 97 -53.34 16.88 -2.64
C LYS A 97 -53.32 18.28 -3.24
N TRP A 98 -52.14 18.82 -3.54
CA TRP A 98 -52.02 20.12 -4.22
C TRP A 98 -52.66 20.13 -5.59
N SER A 99 -52.47 19.07 -6.38
CA SER A 99 -53.09 18.94 -7.69
C SER A 99 -54.62 18.91 -7.59
N ASP A 100 -55.16 18.15 -6.63
CA ASP A 100 -56.60 18.06 -6.38
C ASP A 100 -57.18 19.42 -5.93
N ASP A 101 -56.45 20.18 -5.11
CA ASP A 101 -56.87 21.52 -4.67
C ASP A 101 -56.82 22.54 -5.81
N LEU A 102 -55.78 22.51 -6.64
CA LEU A 102 -55.68 23.35 -7.84
C LEU A 102 -56.82 23.06 -8.82
N GLU A 103 -57.15 21.79 -9.04
CA GLU A 103 -58.25 21.41 -9.93
C GLU A 103 -59.60 21.88 -9.37
N ARG A 104 -59.83 21.73 -8.06
CA ARG A 104 -61.06 22.22 -7.41
C ARG A 104 -61.21 23.74 -7.53
N MET A 105 -60.11 24.48 -7.42
CA MET A 105 -60.12 25.94 -7.63
C MET A 105 -60.39 26.30 -9.09
N ARG A 106 -59.79 25.58 -10.04
CA ARG A 106 -60.06 25.75 -11.47
C ARG A 106 -61.55 25.56 -11.76
N GLU A 107 -62.14 24.46 -11.29
CA GLU A 107 -63.57 24.19 -11.45
C GLU A 107 -64.45 25.26 -10.80
N MET A 108 -64.08 25.75 -9.62
CA MET A 108 -64.79 26.85 -8.96
C MET A 108 -64.78 28.13 -9.79
N PHE A 109 -63.64 28.53 -10.34
CA PHE A 109 -63.55 29.73 -11.18
C PHE A 109 -64.32 29.57 -12.50
N GLN A 110 -64.25 28.39 -13.12
CA GLN A 110 -65.05 28.09 -14.31
C GLN A 110 -66.53 28.24 -14.01
N ARG A 111 -67.00 27.67 -12.90
CA ARG A 111 -68.39 27.80 -12.46
C ARG A 111 -68.79 29.26 -12.23
N GLN A 112 -67.93 30.07 -11.62
CA GLN A 112 -68.20 31.50 -11.45
C GLN A 112 -68.33 32.24 -12.78
N VAL A 113 -67.53 31.87 -13.79
CA VAL A 113 -67.67 32.42 -15.14
C VAL A 113 -69.02 32.01 -15.73
N ASP A 114 -69.34 30.72 -15.68
CA ASP A 114 -70.58 30.17 -16.26
C ASP A 114 -71.83 30.75 -15.57
N GLU A 115 -71.81 30.95 -14.26
CA GLU A 115 -72.96 31.43 -13.48
C GLU A 115 -73.14 32.95 -13.53
N HIS A 116 -72.07 33.73 -13.72
CA HIS A 116 -72.14 35.18 -13.62
C HIS A 116 -71.83 35.93 -14.91
N ILE A 117 -70.91 35.42 -15.75
CA ILE A 117 -70.50 36.10 -16.98
C ILE A 117 -71.42 35.70 -18.13
N GLU A 118 -71.66 34.41 -18.33
CA GLU A 118 -72.45 33.92 -19.46
C GLU A 118 -73.89 34.49 -19.48
N PRO A 119 -74.61 34.59 -18.35
CA PRO A 119 -75.93 35.21 -18.33
C PRO A 119 -75.89 36.71 -18.64
N LEU A 120 -74.81 37.41 -18.27
CA LEU A 120 -74.65 38.82 -18.63
C LEU A 120 -74.50 38.97 -20.14
N ILE A 121 -73.70 38.11 -20.80
CA ILE A 121 -73.57 38.09 -22.26
C ILE A 121 -74.95 37.89 -22.91
N SER A 122 -75.74 36.93 -22.42
CA SER A 122 -77.12 36.72 -22.92
C SER A 122 -77.99 37.98 -22.79
N VAL A 123 -77.90 38.72 -21.68
CA VAL A 123 -78.65 39.98 -21.50
C VAL A 123 -78.22 41.05 -22.51
N PHE A 124 -76.93 41.11 -22.86
CA PHE A 124 -76.45 42.00 -23.92
C PHE A 124 -77.00 41.59 -25.30
N ASP A 125 -76.98 40.30 -25.61
CA ASP A 125 -77.48 39.77 -26.89
C ASP A 125 -78.98 40.06 -27.06
N ASP A 126 -79.78 39.83 -26.01
CA ASP A 126 -81.21 40.16 -26.01
C ASP A 126 -81.45 41.65 -26.26
N ARG A 127 -80.66 42.52 -25.60
CA ARG A 127 -80.79 43.97 -25.78
C ARG A 127 -80.38 44.40 -27.19
N LEU A 128 -79.33 43.82 -27.74
CA LEU A 128 -78.90 44.06 -29.12
C LEU A 128 -79.96 43.62 -30.11
N ALA A 129 -80.60 42.46 -29.90
CA ALA A 129 -81.68 41.97 -30.76
C ALA A 129 -82.87 42.94 -30.79
N VAL A 130 -83.29 43.46 -29.63
CA VAL A 130 -84.37 44.47 -29.53
C VAL A 130 -84.01 45.76 -30.27
N LEU A 131 -82.78 46.27 -30.10
CA LEU A 131 -82.32 47.49 -30.77
C LEU A 131 -82.22 47.31 -32.29
N ASN A 132 -81.69 46.17 -32.75
CA ASN A 132 -81.57 45.84 -34.17
C ASN A 132 -82.95 45.68 -34.84
N SER A 133 -83.91 45.09 -34.14
CA SER A 133 -85.31 45.00 -34.60
C SER A 133 -85.92 46.39 -34.79
N ALA A 134 -85.80 47.27 -33.79
CA ALA A 134 -86.28 48.65 -33.88
C ALA A 134 -85.61 49.44 -35.04
N MET A 135 -84.31 49.24 -35.24
CA MET A 135 -83.56 49.84 -36.35
C MET A 135 -84.07 49.34 -37.71
N THR A 136 -84.40 48.05 -37.81
CA THR A 136 -84.99 47.46 -39.02
C THR A 136 -86.36 48.07 -39.34
N GLU A 137 -87.22 48.25 -38.33
CA GLU A 137 -88.52 48.92 -38.50
C GLU A 137 -88.37 50.37 -38.99
N ILE A 138 -87.43 51.13 -38.44
CA ILE A 138 -87.12 52.50 -38.88
C ILE A 138 -86.64 52.51 -40.33
N ASN A 139 -85.72 51.60 -40.69
CA ASN A 139 -85.20 51.51 -42.05
C ASN A 139 -86.28 51.13 -43.05
N ASN A 140 -87.17 50.21 -42.70
CA ASN A 140 -88.31 49.83 -43.54
C ASN A 140 -89.30 50.99 -43.73
N LEU A 141 -89.60 51.74 -42.68
CA LEU A 141 -90.43 52.94 -42.81
C LEU A 141 -89.76 53.99 -43.71
N LYS A 142 -88.44 54.19 -43.55
CA LYS A 142 -87.67 55.12 -44.38
C LYS A 142 -87.69 54.72 -45.85
N THR A 143 -87.53 53.43 -46.17
CA THR A 143 -87.60 52.95 -47.55
C THR A 143 -89.01 53.09 -48.13
N GLU A 144 -90.05 52.83 -47.35
CA GLU A 144 -91.45 53.04 -47.74
C GLU A 144 -91.75 54.53 -48.04
N MET A 145 -91.30 55.43 -47.17
CA MET A 145 -91.43 56.88 -47.37
C MET A 145 -90.67 57.35 -48.62
N ASN A 146 -89.42 56.92 -48.81
CA ASN A 146 -88.64 57.26 -50.01
C ASN A 146 -89.30 56.73 -51.29
N THR A 147 -89.85 55.51 -51.24
CA THR A 147 -90.57 54.92 -52.38
C THR A 147 -91.84 55.72 -52.69
N THR A 148 -92.59 56.13 -51.66
CA THR A 148 -93.80 56.94 -51.84
C THR A 148 -93.48 58.32 -52.42
N LEU A 149 -92.39 58.97 -51.96
CA LEU A 149 -91.91 60.24 -52.51
C LEU A 149 -91.53 60.18 -53.99
N SER A 150 -91.18 58.99 -54.50
CA SER A 150 -90.85 58.79 -55.92
C SER A 150 -92.07 58.59 -56.84
N LYS A 151 -93.29 58.56 -56.29
CA LYS A 151 -94.55 58.38 -57.03
C LYS A 151 -95.16 59.73 -57.46
N ASP A 152 -96.27 59.68 -58.19
CA ASP A 152 -96.98 60.88 -58.63
C ASP A 152 -97.63 61.66 -57.47
N THR A 153 -97.92 62.94 -57.72
CA THR A 153 -98.44 63.89 -56.73
C THR A 153 -99.75 63.44 -56.08
N VAL A 154 -100.65 62.77 -56.82
CA VAL A 154 -101.94 62.33 -56.28
C VAL A 154 -101.73 61.18 -55.30
N THR A 155 -100.90 60.20 -55.69
CA THR A 155 -100.55 59.06 -54.82
C THR A 155 -99.84 59.50 -53.54
N VAL A 156 -98.94 60.48 -53.63
CA VAL A 156 -98.26 61.05 -52.45
C VAL A 156 -99.25 61.66 -51.48
N VAL A 157 -100.17 62.52 -51.97
CA VAL A 157 -101.17 63.19 -51.12
C VAL A 157 -102.12 62.17 -50.47
N GLN A 158 -102.52 61.12 -51.19
CA GLN A 158 -103.40 60.08 -50.67
C GLN A 158 -102.75 59.22 -49.57
N LEU A 159 -101.45 58.95 -49.66
CA LEU A 159 -100.73 58.10 -48.71
C LEU A 159 -100.06 58.87 -47.55
N CYS A 160 -99.95 60.21 -47.65
CA CYS A 160 -99.27 61.03 -46.66
C CYS A 160 -99.82 60.82 -45.23
N GLY A 161 -101.15 60.84 -45.08
CA GLY A 161 -101.79 60.67 -43.78
C GLY A 161 -101.65 59.26 -43.16
N SER A 162 -101.42 58.22 -43.96
CA SER A 162 -101.10 56.88 -43.42
C SER A 162 -99.64 56.77 -43.03
N MET A 163 -98.73 57.40 -43.79
CA MET A 163 -97.30 57.47 -43.48
C MET A 163 -97.02 58.23 -42.18
N GLU A 164 -97.70 59.35 -41.94
CA GLU A 164 -97.57 60.11 -40.70
C GLU A 164 -97.95 59.27 -39.46
N LYS A 165 -99.05 58.49 -39.55
CA LYS A 165 -99.46 57.58 -38.48
C LYS A 165 -98.43 56.47 -38.23
N SER A 166 -97.86 55.89 -39.29
CA SER A 166 -96.79 54.90 -39.18
C SER A 166 -95.53 55.50 -38.56
N TYR A 167 -95.17 56.72 -38.93
CA TYR A 167 -94.06 57.47 -38.34
C TYR A 167 -94.26 57.73 -36.85
N GLU A 168 -95.44 58.19 -36.44
CA GLU A 168 -95.74 58.40 -35.02
C GLU A 168 -95.66 57.09 -34.23
N LYS A 169 -96.19 56.00 -34.78
CA LYS A 169 -96.18 54.67 -34.14
C LYS A 169 -94.76 54.12 -33.98
N VAL A 170 -93.99 54.07 -35.07
CA VAL A 170 -92.59 53.59 -35.05
C VAL A 170 -91.73 54.51 -34.20
N GLY A 171 -91.92 55.83 -34.29
CA GLY A 171 -91.21 56.83 -33.50
C GLY A 171 -91.48 56.70 -32.00
N LYS A 172 -92.73 56.43 -31.59
CA LYS A 172 -93.09 56.17 -30.20
C LYS A 172 -92.40 54.91 -29.68
N LYS A 173 -92.50 53.80 -30.42
CA LYS A 173 -91.87 52.52 -30.06
C LYS A 173 -90.35 52.65 -29.97
N ALA A 174 -89.71 53.35 -30.90
CA ALA A 174 -88.27 53.59 -30.88
C ALA A 174 -87.85 54.40 -29.65
N LYS A 175 -88.59 55.45 -29.30
CA LYS A 175 -88.34 56.25 -28.09
C LYS A 175 -88.47 55.41 -26.82
N GLU A 176 -89.50 54.57 -26.72
CA GLU A 176 -89.69 53.64 -25.59
C GLU A 176 -88.53 52.64 -25.51
N THR A 177 -88.12 52.06 -26.64
CA THR A 177 -86.98 51.14 -26.71
C THR A 177 -85.68 51.81 -26.24
N ILE A 178 -85.40 53.03 -26.68
CA ILE A 178 -84.17 53.78 -26.32
C ILE A 178 -84.21 54.24 -24.86
N ALA A 179 -85.38 54.60 -24.34
CA ALA A 179 -85.55 55.12 -22.98
C ALA A 179 -85.20 54.09 -21.89
N VAL A 180 -85.17 52.79 -22.21
CA VAL A 180 -84.68 51.76 -21.30
C VAL A 180 -83.17 51.94 -21.08
N SER A 181 -82.83 52.53 -19.93
CA SER A 181 -81.45 52.69 -19.47
C SER A 181 -80.78 51.31 -19.35
N PHE A 182 -79.72 51.11 -20.13
CA PHE A 182 -78.85 49.94 -19.98
C PHE A 182 -77.69 50.33 -19.07
N ILE A 183 -77.69 49.84 -17.84
CA ILE A 183 -76.57 50.00 -16.92
C ILE A 183 -75.61 48.85 -17.22
N ALA A 184 -74.54 49.12 -17.97
CA ALA A 184 -73.46 48.16 -18.14
C ALA A 184 -72.86 47.86 -16.76
N PRO A 185 -72.73 46.58 -16.36
CA PRO A 185 -71.97 46.23 -15.15
C PRO A 185 -70.56 46.82 -15.30
N LYS A 186 -70.17 47.70 -14.37
CA LYS A 186 -68.80 48.22 -14.34
C LYS A 186 -67.87 47.01 -14.20
N THR A 187 -67.09 46.74 -15.25
CA THR A 187 -65.98 45.77 -15.34
C THR A 187 -66.03 44.71 -14.24
N LEU A 188 -66.47 43.49 -14.56
CA LEU A 188 -66.10 42.32 -13.77
C LEU A 188 -64.58 42.19 -13.81
N ARG A 189 -63.90 42.90 -12.90
CA ARG A 189 -62.56 42.54 -12.48
C ARG A 189 -62.73 41.24 -11.70
N MET A 190 -62.78 40.12 -12.42
CA MET A 190 -62.33 38.88 -11.83
C MET A 190 -60.85 39.12 -11.56
N ASN A 191 -60.52 39.44 -10.31
CA ASN A 191 -59.16 39.55 -9.85
C ASN A 191 -58.57 38.13 -9.90
N ILE A 192 -58.08 37.73 -11.07
CA ILE A 192 -57.25 36.53 -11.25
C ILE A 192 -55.85 36.78 -10.66
N SER A 193 -55.52 38.03 -10.27
CA SER A 193 -54.58 38.27 -9.19
C SER A 193 -55.27 37.87 -7.89
N ALA A 194 -55.24 36.57 -7.64
CA ALA A 194 -55.41 36.01 -6.33
C ALA A 194 -54.27 36.52 -5.45
N PRO A 195 -54.52 37.36 -4.43
CA PRO A 195 -53.49 37.71 -3.45
C PRO A 195 -52.86 36.46 -2.85
N TRP A 196 -53.61 35.34 -2.78
CA TRP A 196 -53.12 34.05 -2.33
C TRP A 196 -52.10 33.38 -3.27
N MET A 197 -52.05 33.68 -4.57
CA MET A 197 -51.00 33.16 -5.47
C MET A 197 -49.69 33.94 -5.28
N GLU A 198 -49.76 35.26 -5.12
CA GLU A 198 -48.60 36.08 -4.73
C GLU A 198 -48.13 35.76 -3.31
N GLU A 199 -49.06 35.49 -2.40
CA GLU A 199 -48.81 35.03 -1.03
C GLU A 199 -48.30 33.59 -1.01
N ALA A 200 -48.75 32.68 -1.88
CA ALA A 200 -48.19 31.33 -2.01
C ALA A 200 -46.78 31.35 -2.59
N ILE A 201 -46.52 32.20 -3.59
CA ILE A 201 -45.17 32.42 -4.14
C ILE A 201 -44.27 33.10 -3.08
N GLN A 202 -44.82 34.03 -2.28
CA GLN A 202 -44.10 34.63 -1.15
C GLN A 202 -43.88 33.65 0.00
N ASN A 203 -44.82 32.76 0.29
CA ASN A 203 -44.72 31.76 1.35
C ASN A 203 -43.75 30.64 0.97
N ILE A 204 -43.71 30.24 -0.31
CA ILE A 204 -42.65 29.37 -0.84
C ILE A 204 -41.27 30.05 -0.71
N LYS A 205 -41.18 31.36 -0.99
CA LYS A 205 -39.95 32.16 -0.78
C LYS A 205 -39.61 32.41 0.70
N LEU A 206 -40.60 32.45 1.59
CA LEU A 206 -40.41 32.63 3.03
C LEU A 206 -40.08 31.30 3.73
N LEU A 207 -40.51 30.15 3.20
CA LEU A 207 -40.02 28.84 3.62
C LEU A 207 -38.54 28.63 3.26
N GLU A 208 -38.02 29.30 2.22
CA GLU A 208 -36.57 29.41 1.97
C GLU A 208 -35.84 30.28 3.01
N HIS A 209 -36.55 31.11 3.81
CA HIS A 209 -35.96 32.14 4.69
C HIS A 209 -36.47 32.15 6.16
N GLY A 210 -37.35 31.24 6.57
CA GLY A 210 -37.67 30.92 7.98
C GLY A 210 -38.36 31.99 8.83
N GLN A 211 -39.44 32.65 8.38
CA GLN A 211 -40.26 33.51 9.27
C GLN A 211 -41.79 33.36 9.09
N GLU A 212 -42.52 33.15 10.19
CA GLU A 212 -43.99 32.96 10.25
C GLU A 212 -44.76 34.21 10.74
N LYS A 213 -46.01 34.37 10.27
CA LYS A 213 -47.05 35.19 10.92
C LYS A 213 -48.43 34.51 10.87
N GLU A 214 -49.14 34.56 12.00
CA GLU A 214 -50.38 33.82 12.29
C GLU A 214 -51.68 34.48 11.78
N THR A 215 -52.53 33.70 11.10
CA THR A 215 -54.01 33.84 11.04
C THR A 215 -54.63 32.42 10.98
N SER A 216 -55.93 32.19 10.84
CA SER A 216 -56.56 30.85 10.96
C SER A 216 -56.02 29.73 10.05
N PHE A 217 -55.22 30.08 9.02
CA PHE A 217 -54.35 29.17 8.27
C PHE A 217 -53.22 28.57 9.13
N ALA A 218 -52.74 29.29 10.15
CA ALA A 218 -51.76 28.91 11.17
C ALA A 218 -52.13 27.67 11.98
N ARG A 219 -53.38 27.19 11.97
CA ARG A 219 -53.73 25.91 12.63
C ARG A 219 -53.49 24.71 11.71
N GLY A 220 -53.76 24.86 10.41
CA GLY A 220 -53.37 23.88 9.38
C GLY A 220 -51.87 23.95 9.09
N VAL A 221 -51.30 25.15 9.10
CA VAL A 221 -49.87 25.39 9.02
C VAL A 221 -49.16 24.99 10.31
N SER A 222 -49.71 25.12 11.51
CA SER A 222 -49.09 24.57 12.73
C SER A 222 -49.00 23.05 12.71
N MET A 223 -49.94 22.34 12.08
CA MET A 223 -49.76 20.90 11.82
C MET A 223 -48.69 20.65 10.74
N ILE A 224 -48.67 21.44 9.67
CA ILE A 224 -47.63 21.36 8.63
C ILE A 224 -46.27 21.81 9.19
N VAL A 225 -46.20 22.66 10.21
CA VAL A 225 -45.00 23.22 10.84
C VAL A 225 -44.57 22.32 11.97
N GLU A 226 -45.45 21.62 12.68
CA GLU A 226 -45.07 20.50 13.56
C GLU A 226 -44.57 19.30 12.74
N GLU A 227 -45.16 19.02 11.57
CA GLU A 227 -44.68 18.03 10.59
C GLU A 227 -43.41 18.48 9.87
N ASN A 228 -43.26 19.78 9.58
CA ASN A 228 -42.06 20.35 8.99
C ASN A 228 -40.97 20.62 10.03
N GLU A 229 -41.29 20.82 11.31
CA GLU A 229 -40.35 20.83 12.45
C GLU A 229 -39.93 19.42 12.82
N SER A 230 -40.78 18.41 12.62
CA SER A 230 -40.37 17.02 12.76
C SER A 230 -39.56 16.55 11.55
N LEU A 231 -39.87 16.98 10.33
CA LEU A 231 -38.99 16.82 9.17
C LEU A 231 -37.71 17.64 9.31
N GLN A 232 -37.75 18.85 9.88
CA GLN A 232 -36.58 19.68 10.13
C GLN A 232 -35.73 19.07 11.24
N ARG A 233 -36.34 18.49 12.29
CA ARG A 233 -35.64 17.65 13.28
C ARG A 233 -35.02 16.42 12.65
N VAL A 234 -35.70 15.75 11.72
CA VAL A 234 -35.12 14.61 10.98
C VAL A 234 -33.99 15.07 10.05
N VAL A 235 -34.11 16.25 9.41
CA VAL A 235 -33.05 16.84 8.59
C VAL A 235 -31.87 17.30 9.44
N ASP A 236 -32.12 17.83 10.63
CA ASP A 236 -31.09 18.26 11.57
C ASP A 236 -30.42 17.06 12.25
N ASP A 237 -31.16 15.99 12.56
CA ASP A 237 -30.63 14.68 12.97
C ASP A 237 -29.81 14.06 11.83
N LEU A 238 -30.27 14.13 10.58
CA LEU A 238 -29.52 13.66 9.42
C LEU A 238 -28.26 14.50 9.19
N ARG A 239 -28.32 15.83 9.37
CA ARG A 239 -27.16 16.72 9.32
C ARG A 239 -26.18 16.43 10.46
N GLN A 240 -26.68 16.17 11.66
CA GLN A 240 -25.87 15.78 12.81
C GLN A 240 -25.22 14.42 12.55
N ASN A 241 -25.97 13.43 12.07
CA ASN A 241 -25.44 12.12 11.70
C ASN A 241 -24.40 12.21 10.57
N VAL A 242 -24.61 13.08 9.58
CA VAL A 242 -23.64 13.35 8.52
C VAL A 242 -22.40 14.04 9.08
N ALA A 243 -22.55 15.00 10.00
CA ALA A 243 -21.43 15.66 10.67
C ALA A 243 -20.65 14.71 11.59
N GLU A 244 -21.33 13.83 12.32
CA GLU A 244 -20.73 12.78 13.13
C GLU A 244 -20.01 11.74 12.25
N TYR A 245 -20.60 11.36 11.11
CA TYR A 245 -19.96 10.49 10.14
C TYR A 245 -18.72 11.14 9.52
N GLN A 246 -18.79 12.43 9.16
CA GLN A 246 -17.65 13.21 8.68
C GLN A 246 -16.57 13.33 9.75
N SER A 247 -16.93 13.62 11.00
CA SER A 247 -15.99 13.66 12.12
C SER A 247 -15.32 12.29 12.36
N ARG A 248 -16.08 11.19 12.24
CA ARG A 248 -15.53 9.82 12.32
C ARG A 248 -14.60 9.51 11.16
N MET A 249 -14.92 9.98 9.96
CA MET A 249 -14.05 9.86 8.78
C MET A 249 -12.76 10.66 8.98
N ASP A 250 -12.84 11.90 9.45
CA ASP A 250 -11.70 12.76 9.75
C ASP A 250 -10.83 12.17 10.87
N ASP A 251 -11.42 11.61 11.93
CA ASP A 251 -10.69 10.91 12.98
C ASP A 251 -10.04 9.62 12.47
N THR A 252 -10.69 8.93 11.51
CA THR A 252 -10.11 7.75 10.87
C THR A 252 -8.93 8.14 9.98
N GLU A 253 -9.05 9.24 9.24
CA GLU A 253 -7.97 9.80 8.41
C GLU A 253 -6.80 10.25 9.29
N ARG A 254 -7.08 10.95 10.39
CA ARG A 254 -6.07 11.36 11.38
C ARG A 254 -5.38 10.15 12.02
N ARG A 255 -6.12 9.07 12.34
CA ARG A 255 -5.53 7.81 12.82
C ARG A 255 -4.66 7.14 11.76
N LYS A 256 -5.04 7.17 10.47
CA LYS A 256 -4.18 6.66 9.39
C LYS A 256 -2.89 7.45 9.30
N GLU A 257 -2.96 8.78 9.37
CA GLU A 257 -1.78 9.65 9.39
C GLU A 257 -0.88 9.36 10.60
N GLU A 258 -1.46 9.19 11.78
CA GLU A 258 -0.73 8.85 13.00
C GLU A 258 -0.07 7.47 12.91
N ILE A 259 -0.76 6.44 12.40
CA ILE A 259 -0.18 5.12 12.14
C ILE A 259 0.93 5.22 11.10
N SER A 260 0.74 5.98 10.02
CA SER A 260 1.76 6.20 8.99
C SER A 260 3.01 6.85 9.58
N TYR A 261 2.84 7.85 10.44
CA TYR A 261 3.94 8.48 11.15
C TYR A 261 4.66 7.51 12.09
N GLN A 262 3.93 6.69 12.85
CA GLN A 262 4.55 5.69 13.72
C GLN A 262 5.33 4.62 12.93
N LEU A 263 4.79 4.15 11.80
CA LEU A 263 5.51 3.23 10.92
C LEU A 263 6.80 3.83 10.37
N GLU A 264 6.80 5.12 10.04
CA GLU A 264 7.98 5.85 9.60
C GLU A 264 9.03 5.96 10.72
N VAL A 265 8.60 6.29 11.94
CA VAL A 265 9.49 6.33 13.12
C VAL A 265 10.10 4.96 13.40
N GLU A 266 9.30 3.88 13.35
CA GLU A 266 9.81 2.52 13.54
C GLU A 266 10.74 2.08 12.40
N ARG A 267 10.51 2.55 11.16
CA ARG A 267 11.45 2.33 10.05
C ARG A 267 12.81 2.97 10.35
N ILE A 268 12.83 4.24 10.77
CA ILE A 268 14.06 4.95 11.12
C ILE A 268 14.81 4.23 12.25
N LYS A 269 14.11 3.80 13.30
CA LYS A 269 14.73 3.02 14.39
C LYS A 269 15.32 1.70 13.90
N ASN A 270 14.62 1.00 13.00
CA ASN A 270 15.13 -0.24 12.41
C ASN A 270 16.37 0.01 11.54
N ASP A 271 16.41 1.11 10.80
CA ASP A 271 17.59 1.51 10.02
C ASP A 271 18.77 1.85 10.93
N GLU A 272 18.55 2.56 12.03
CA GLU A 272 19.56 2.85 13.06
C GLU A 272 20.09 1.56 13.70
N LEU A 273 19.21 0.64 14.11
CA LEU A 273 19.58 -0.68 14.63
C LEU A 273 20.39 -1.49 13.61
N THR A 274 20.00 -1.45 12.34
CA THR A 274 20.71 -2.13 11.25
C THR A 274 22.11 -1.56 11.07
N ASN A 275 22.25 -0.24 11.10
CA ASN A 275 23.53 0.45 11.03
C ASN A 275 24.42 0.10 12.22
N GLU A 276 23.87 0.04 13.43
CA GLU A 276 24.61 -0.33 14.64
C GLU A 276 25.07 -1.79 14.59
N ILE A 277 24.21 -2.72 14.14
CA ILE A 277 24.60 -4.11 13.90
C ILE A 277 25.75 -4.20 12.90
N ASN A 278 25.71 -3.43 11.81
CA ASN A 278 26.78 -3.41 10.81
C ASN A 278 28.08 -2.83 11.38
N ARG A 279 27.99 -1.78 12.20
CA ARG A 279 29.14 -1.21 12.92
C ARG A 279 29.78 -2.23 13.86
N MET A 280 28.97 -2.94 14.65
CA MET A 280 29.43 -4.01 15.54
C MET A 280 30.07 -5.15 14.76
N LYS A 281 29.51 -5.55 13.60
CA LYS A 281 30.10 -6.57 12.73
C LYS A 281 31.49 -6.20 12.24
N GLU A 282 31.68 -4.97 11.75
CA GLU A 282 33.01 -4.51 11.30
C GLU A 282 33.99 -4.38 12.47
N GLN A 283 33.55 -3.91 13.65
CA GLN A 283 34.39 -3.91 14.85
C GLN A 283 34.83 -5.32 15.27
N MET A 284 33.91 -6.30 15.25
CA MET A 284 34.25 -7.68 15.56
C MET A 284 35.22 -8.28 14.53
N LYS A 285 35.03 -7.95 13.25
CA LYS A 285 35.90 -8.40 12.16
C LYS A 285 37.32 -7.87 12.31
N GLU A 286 37.49 -6.59 12.65
CA GLU A 286 38.83 -6.03 12.88
C GLU A 286 39.45 -6.52 14.19
N ALA A 287 38.67 -6.72 15.26
CA ALA A 287 39.17 -7.36 16.47
C ALA A 287 39.67 -8.79 16.19
N TRP A 288 38.92 -9.56 15.38
CA TRP A 288 39.32 -10.90 14.93
C TRP A 288 40.60 -10.86 14.08
N LYS A 289 40.70 -9.91 13.16
CA LYS A 289 41.90 -9.73 12.33
C LYS A 289 43.12 -9.41 13.18
N THR A 290 43.00 -8.49 14.15
CA THR A 290 44.08 -8.19 15.10
C THR A 290 44.49 -9.41 15.93
N GLN A 291 43.52 -10.18 16.44
CA GLN A 291 43.83 -11.42 17.17
C GLN A 291 44.51 -12.46 16.29
N LEU A 292 44.08 -12.60 15.04
CA LEU A 292 44.70 -13.51 14.09
C LEU A 292 46.13 -13.09 13.76
N ASP A 293 46.39 -11.80 13.59
CA ASP A 293 47.72 -11.28 13.31
C ASP A 293 48.66 -11.40 14.53
N ASP A 294 48.15 -11.18 15.76
CA ASP A 294 48.88 -11.45 17.00
C ASP A 294 49.22 -12.94 17.16
N LEU A 295 48.27 -13.83 16.86
CA LEU A 295 48.51 -15.28 16.86
C LEU A 295 49.55 -15.68 15.82
N LYS A 296 49.48 -15.14 14.59
CA LYS A 296 50.50 -15.37 13.56
C LYS A 296 51.88 -14.89 14.03
N ALA A 297 51.97 -13.70 14.63
CA ALA A 297 53.21 -13.17 15.16
C ALA A 297 53.78 -14.08 16.26
N LYS A 298 52.95 -14.56 17.20
CA LYS A 298 53.35 -15.51 18.24
C LYS A 298 53.82 -16.85 17.68
N VAL A 299 53.17 -17.36 16.64
CA VAL A 299 53.60 -18.60 15.96
C VAL A 299 54.96 -18.40 15.28
N VAL A 300 55.16 -17.29 14.57
CA VAL A 300 56.45 -16.96 13.95
C VAL A 300 57.54 -16.82 15.01
N GLN A 301 57.27 -16.12 16.12
CA GLN A 301 58.21 -15.97 17.22
C GLN A 301 58.56 -17.32 17.85
N THR A 302 57.56 -18.15 18.16
CA THR A 302 57.77 -19.48 18.75
C THR A 302 58.58 -20.38 17.81
N SER A 303 58.32 -20.31 16.50
CA SER A 303 59.10 -21.04 15.50
C SER A 303 60.54 -20.52 15.40
N ALA A 304 60.75 -19.22 15.49
CA ALA A 304 62.07 -18.61 15.50
C ALA A 304 62.86 -19.02 16.75
N ASP A 305 62.25 -18.95 17.93
CA ASP A 305 62.84 -19.36 19.21
C ASP A 305 63.18 -20.87 19.20
N GLN A 306 62.31 -21.70 18.61
CA GLN A 306 62.59 -23.13 18.42
C GLN A 306 63.77 -23.37 17.47
N MET A 307 63.86 -22.66 16.34
CA MET A 307 65.00 -22.75 15.43
C MET A 307 66.30 -22.26 16.08
N GLU A 308 66.26 -21.18 16.84
CA GLU A 308 67.42 -20.65 17.55
C GLU A 308 67.95 -21.65 18.59
N ASN A 309 67.06 -22.33 19.30
CA ASN A 309 67.43 -23.42 20.21
C ASN A 309 68.10 -24.60 19.47
N VAL A 310 67.63 -24.94 18.26
CA VAL A 310 68.21 -25.98 17.41
C VAL A 310 69.60 -25.56 16.91
N VAL A 311 69.75 -24.33 16.42
CA VAL A 311 71.03 -23.77 15.98
C VAL A 311 72.04 -23.80 17.13
N ARG A 312 71.65 -23.34 18.33
CA ARG A 312 72.50 -23.38 19.52
C ARG A 312 72.91 -24.80 19.92
N HIS A 313 72.02 -25.78 19.74
CA HIS A 313 72.35 -27.19 19.95
C HIS A 313 73.41 -27.69 18.94
N PHE A 314 73.30 -27.29 17.67
CA PHE A 314 74.28 -27.63 16.64
C PHE A 314 75.62 -26.93 16.84
N GLU A 315 75.64 -25.63 17.17
CA GLU A 315 76.88 -24.89 17.49
C GLU A 315 77.62 -25.49 18.69
N ASN A 316 76.88 -25.96 19.71
CA ASN A 316 77.49 -26.65 20.85
C ASN A 316 78.08 -28.02 20.47
N LYS A 317 77.46 -28.74 19.52
CA LYS A 317 78.01 -29.97 18.93
C LYS A 317 79.23 -29.68 18.06
N GLU A 318 79.21 -28.62 17.27
CA GLU A 318 80.34 -28.19 16.45
C GLU A 318 81.55 -27.82 17.32
N LYS A 319 81.37 -27.02 18.37
CA LYS A 319 82.44 -26.73 19.35
C LYS A 319 82.99 -27.97 20.05
N SER A 320 82.16 -29.01 20.22
CA SER A 320 82.59 -30.30 20.78
C SER A 320 83.40 -31.11 19.77
N LEU A 321 83.07 -31.01 18.48
CA LEU A 321 83.80 -31.64 17.38
C LEU A 321 85.12 -30.94 17.06
N SER A 322 85.17 -29.60 17.08
CA SER A 322 86.42 -28.85 16.86
C SER A 322 87.47 -29.15 17.93
N ARG A 323 87.06 -29.46 19.17
CA ARG A 323 87.98 -29.90 20.24
C ARG A 323 88.58 -31.29 20.02
N LEU A 324 88.00 -32.11 19.14
CA LEU A 324 88.48 -33.47 18.85
C LEU A 324 89.47 -33.52 17.68
N LEU A 325 89.66 -32.43 16.92
CA LEU A 325 90.43 -32.42 15.66
C LEU A 325 91.77 -31.66 15.71
N ASP A 326 92.20 -31.16 16.87
CA ASP A 326 93.54 -30.54 17.04
C ASP A 326 94.60 -31.56 17.51
N ILE A 327 94.91 -32.55 16.67
CA ILE A 327 96.16 -33.34 16.77
C ILE A 327 96.84 -33.25 15.40
N HIS A 328 97.93 -32.46 15.34
CA HIS A 328 98.83 -32.25 14.20
C HIS A 328 99.68 -33.49 13.88
N GLU A 329 100.06 -33.71 12.62
CA GLU A 329 101.34 -34.37 12.26
C GLU A 329 101.80 -34.06 10.82
N ASP A 330 103.05 -33.61 10.69
CA ASP A 330 103.82 -33.36 9.45
C ASP A 330 104.36 -34.69 8.83
N PRO A 331 104.63 -34.77 7.51
CA PRO A 331 104.97 -36.03 6.82
C PRO A 331 106.43 -36.52 7.02
N THR A 332 106.60 -37.81 7.38
CA THR A 332 107.89 -38.53 7.53
C THR A 332 108.05 -39.71 6.56
N LYS A 333 109.27 -40.12 6.20
CA LYS A 333 109.56 -41.39 5.49
C LYS A 333 109.63 -42.56 6.49
N LEU A 334 109.14 -43.74 6.16
CA LEU A 334 109.15 -44.92 7.04
C LEU A 334 110.00 -46.05 6.44
N CYS A 335 110.83 -46.72 7.24
CA CYS A 335 111.52 -47.93 6.83
C CYS A 335 110.51 -49.08 6.69
N PRO A 336 110.39 -49.77 5.54
CA PRO A 336 109.38 -50.79 5.32
C PRO A 336 109.59 -52.08 6.14
N VAL A 337 110.81 -52.32 6.64
CA VAL A 337 111.14 -53.54 7.40
C VAL A 337 110.84 -53.37 8.88
N CYS A 338 111.23 -52.23 9.48
CA CYS A 338 111.12 -52.01 10.92
C CYS A 338 110.18 -50.87 11.32
N SER A 339 109.53 -50.21 10.34
CA SER A 339 108.58 -49.10 10.54
C SER A 339 109.14 -47.89 11.30
N LYS A 340 110.48 -47.74 11.34
CA LYS A 340 111.11 -46.59 11.96
C LYS A 340 110.95 -45.36 11.05
N SER A 341 110.47 -44.26 11.62
CA SER A 341 110.26 -42.98 10.92
C SER A 341 111.58 -42.19 10.81
N PHE A 342 111.85 -41.68 9.62
CA PHE A 342 112.96 -40.82 9.29
C PHE A 342 112.42 -39.47 8.75
N PRO A 343 113.11 -38.35 9.02
CA PRO A 343 112.84 -37.08 8.34
C PRO A 343 112.95 -37.24 6.81
N ILE A 344 112.13 -36.52 6.05
CA ILE A 344 112.03 -36.65 4.57
C ILE A 344 113.38 -36.41 3.86
N ASP A 345 114.20 -35.58 4.48
CA ASP A 345 115.46 -35.00 4.00
C ASP A 345 116.71 -35.77 4.48
N VAL A 346 116.54 -36.99 5.00
CA VAL A 346 117.69 -37.87 5.29
C VAL A 346 118.40 -38.28 3.99
N PRO A 347 119.76 -38.22 3.92
CA PRO A 347 120.51 -38.67 2.74
C PRO A 347 120.22 -40.14 2.41
N GLU A 348 119.95 -40.41 1.13
CA GLU A 348 119.42 -41.69 0.63
C GLU A 348 120.35 -42.87 0.96
N GLU A 349 121.67 -42.70 0.83
CA GLU A 349 122.66 -43.73 1.19
C GLU A 349 122.57 -44.18 2.66
N LEU A 350 122.18 -43.31 3.59
CA LEU A 350 122.05 -43.68 5.01
C LEU A 350 120.75 -44.44 5.29
N PHE A 351 119.66 -44.10 4.58
CA PHE A 351 118.41 -44.85 4.66
C PHE A 351 118.58 -46.23 4.01
N ASP A 352 119.25 -46.31 2.86
CA ASP A 352 119.48 -47.56 2.15
C ASP A 352 120.44 -48.49 2.88
N ASN A 353 121.51 -47.97 3.49
CA ASN A 353 122.39 -48.78 4.35
C ASN A 353 121.64 -49.34 5.56
N HIS A 354 120.72 -48.57 6.17
CA HIS A 354 119.89 -49.06 7.27
C HIS A 354 118.96 -50.20 6.82
N VAL A 355 118.35 -50.06 5.64
CA VAL A 355 117.50 -51.11 5.07
C VAL A 355 118.32 -52.36 4.71
N MET A 356 119.57 -52.19 4.25
CA MET A 356 120.48 -53.28 3.92
C MET A 356 120.98 -54.09 5.11
N ASP A 357 121.23 -53.45 6.26
CA ASP A 357 121.62 -54.15 7.50
C ASP A 357 120.58 -55.20 7.91
N HIS A 358 119.31 -55.06 7.50
CA HIS A 358 118.28 -56.05 7.78
C HIS A 358 118.26 -57.24 6.82
N MET A 359 118.90 -57.16 5.65
CA MET A 359 118.68 -58.15 4.56
C MET A 359 119.77 -59.21 4.41
N GLU A 360 120.87 -59.19 5.19
CA GLU A 360 121.94 -60.23 5.28
C GLU A 360 122.30 -60.97 3.96
N GLY A 361 122.20 -60.30 2.81
CA GLY A 361 122.44 -60.89 1.48
C GLY A 361 121.39 -61.91 1.00
N ILE A 362 120.16 -61.92 1.53
CA ILE A 362 119.04 -62.78 1.07
C ILE A 362 117.81 -61.93 0.77
N CYS A 363 117.25 -62.06 -0.44
CA CYS A 363 116.11 -61.27 -0.86
C CYS A 363 114.86 -61.74 -0.09
N PRO A 364 114.17 -60.88 0.67
CA PRO A 364 113.05 -61.30 1.52
C PRO A 364 111.83 -61.78 0.71
N ILE A 365 111.72 -61.40 -0.56
CA ILE A 365 110.58 -61.73 -1.42
C ILE A 365 110.80 -63.05 -2.16
N CYS A 366 111.89 -63.19 -2.92
CA CYS A 366 112.14 -64.39 -3.73
C CYS A 366 113.12 -65.39 -3.08
N ARG A 367 113.73 -65.02 -1.94
CA ARG A 367 114.76 -65.79 -1.21
C ARG A 367 116.03 -66.08 -2.00
N MET A 368 116.28 -65.33 -3.07
CA MET A 368 117.56 -65.37 -3.77
C MET A 368 118.68 -64.86 -2.85
N THR A 369 119.73 -65.66 -2.69
CA THR A 369 120.97 -65.26 -2.01
C THR A 369 121.86 -64.47 -2.96
N LYS A 370 122.50 -63.43 -2.44
CA LYS A 370 123.47 -62.62 -3.16
C LYS A 370 124.69 -63.48 -3.49
N GLY A 371 124.88 -63.80 -4.77
CA GLY A 371 126.05 -64.56 -5.23
C GLY A 371 127.35 -63.75 -5.11
N GLU A 372 128.49 -64.43 -4.96
CA GLU A 372 129.80 -63.81 -4.68
C GLU A 372 130.27 -62.77 -5.72
N ASN A 373 129.70 -62.77 -6.92
CA ASN A 373 130.03 -61.82 -8.01
C ASN A 373 129.03 -60.67 -8.18
N MET A 374 128.02 -60.52 -7.29
CA MET A 374 127.02 -59.45 -7.36
C MET A 374 127.39 -58.29 -6.42
N SER A 375 127.30 -57.04 -6.86
CA SER A 375 127.54 -55.87 -5.99
C SER A 375 126.35 -55.63 -5.04
N ASP A 376 126.57 -54.95 -3.90
CA ASP A 376 125.49 -54.61 -2.96
C ASP A 376 124.39 -53.76 -3.61
N ASN A 377 124.78 -52.82 -4.48
CA ASN A 377 123.83 -51.97 -5.20
C ASN A 377 123.01 -52.76 -6.24
N ASP A 378 123.59 -53.75 -6.91
CA ASP A 378 122.84 -54.60 -7.85
C ASP A 378 121.86 -55.52 -7.12
N PHE A 379 122.21 -55.99 -5.91
CA PHE A 379 121.31 -56.78 -5.08
C PHE A 379 120.15 -55.93 -4.55
N LEU A 380 120.41 -54.70 -4.11
CA LEU A 380 119.35 -53.77 -3.69
C LEU A 380 118.38 -53.45 -4.83
N ARG A 381 118.92 -53.21 -6.04
CA ARG A 381 118.10 -52.94 -7.23
C ARG A 381 117.23 -54.15 -7.59
N HIS A 382 117.71 -55.37 -7.38
CA HIS A 382 116.91 -56.59 -7.53
C HIS A 382 115.76 -56.66 -6.52
N VAL A 383 115.99 -56.34 -5.24
CA VAL A 383 114.92 -56.35 -4.22
C VAL A 383 113.89 -55.27 -4.51
N ASN A 384 114.32 -54.05 -4.86
CA ASN A 384 113.40 -52.94 -5.17
C ASN A 384 112.55 -53.22 -6.42
N ALA A 385 113.07 -53.93 -7.43
CA ALA A 385 112.29 -54.33 -8.59
C ALA A 385 111.05 -55.18 -8.21
N HIS A 386 111.12 -56.01 -7.16
CA HIS A 386 109.94 -56.75 -6.69
C HIS A 386 108.87 -55.87 -6.05
N TYR A 387 109.25 -54.72 -5.48
CA TYR A 387 108.30 -53.77 -4.92
C TYR A 387 107.70 -52.85 -5.98
N GLU A 388 108.44 -52.53 -7.05
CA GLU A 388 107.93 -51.76 -8.19
C GLU A 388 107.05 -52.60 -9.15
N GLU A 389 107.24 -53.93 -9.22
CA GLU A 389 106.40 -54.82 -10.06
C GLU A 389 105.08 -55.28 -9.39
N ASN A 390 104.84 -54.97 -8.11
CA ASN A 390 103.64 -55.35 -7.36
C ASN A 390 102.70 -54.17 -7.04
N GLU A 391 102.80 -53.05 -7.77
CA GLU A 391 101.77 -51.97 -7.78
C GLU A 391 100.86 -52.03 -9.01
#